data_AF-A0A3P7EJQ7-F1
#
_entry.id   AF-A0A3P7EJQ7-F1
#
_cell.length_a   1.000
_cell.length_b   1.000
_cell.length_c   1.000
_cell.angle_alpha   90.00
_cell.angle_beta   90.00
_cell.angle_gamma   90.00
#
_symmetry.space_group_name_H-M   'P 1'
#
loop_
_entity.id
_entity.type
_entity.pdbx_description
1 polymer ?
#
loop_
_entity_poly.entity_id
_entity_poly.type
_entity_poly.pdbx_seq_one_letter_code
_entity_poly.pdbx_strand_id
1 'polypeptide(L)'
;MYEPDSLSEEQCKEPVQTLFSPTGLSTVENSDFEVLFEDEGDSEDSSDENVDTPSTPTLPPGTTTRNSSTLSLRILFIQMEYCEKSTLRNLIDSSKLLKNPRQIWRLFREILLGLQYIHQEGTIHRDIKPMNVLIDGSDHAKIGDFGLATRDIMSKNLSSLNESDMNFSMTKDIGTALYIAPELLSTAGGSIDYTTKIDVYSLGIVLFEMFYRPLLPGMERIAVIKNLRGSGHFPSDFGTVMLEILLESDRIPVAEIEENDFQKMFCQTIRSRGRLHHWIIDTLIANPVLPAADYLYDRDICSADRLSLPRLRAIEYLRNKLCRICSTHAFIPFDVHSITPFNAKNAPEMTNSKSSACRFVDENGISVMLPYDLRRAFARYCVRNGVNRLKRYGCGKVFGRPDAAGKTSIFVNII
;
A
#
# COMPACT_ATOMS: atom_id res chain seq x y z
N MET A 1 10.94 22.81 72.60
CA MET A 1 12.22 22.10 72.40
C MET A 1 12.01 21.08 71.30
N TYR A 2 12.21 21.50 70.06
CA TYR A 2 12.37 20.63 68.91
C TYR A 2 13.19 21.48 67.93
N GLU A 3 14.51 21.33 68.00
CA GLU A 3 15.41 21.89 67.00
C GLU A 3 15.26 21.06 65.72
N PRO A 4 15.14 21.71 64.55
CA PRO A 4 15.07 21.01 63.28
C PRO A 4 16.48 20.58 62.86
N ASP A 5 16.64 19.29 62.59
CA ASP A 5 17.85 18.70 62.02
C ASP A 5 18.23 19.42 60.72
N SER A 6 19.34 20.15 60.78
CA SER A 6 20.01 20.76 59.63
C SER A 6 20.64 19.65 58.78
N LEU A 7 19.87 19.15 57.81
CA LEU A 7 20.40 18.31 56.73
C LEU A 7 21.39 19.15 55.92
N SER A 8 22.64 18.74 55.97
CA SER A 8 23.78 19.29 55.25
C SER A 8 23.55 19.25 53.73
N GLU A 9 23.28 20.40 53.12
CA GLU A 9 23.28 20.62 51.67
C GLU A 9 24.72 20.61 51.10
N GLU A 10 25.44 19.50 51.19
CA GLU A 10 26.73 19.35 50.49
C GLU A 10 26.90 17.92 49.98
N GLN A 11 26.16 17.55 48.94
CA GLN A 11 26.52 16.45 48.06
C GLN A 11 26.27 16.85 46.60
N CYS A 12 27.35 17.29 45.97
CA CYS A 12 27.65 17.34 44.53
C CYS A 12 26.46 17.42 43.56
N LYS A 13 26.04 18.66 43.25
CA LYS A 13 25.28 18.97 42.03
C LYS A 13 26.22 18.88 40.82
N GLU A 14 26.42 17.70 40.25
CA GLU A 14 26.83 17.64 38.85
C GLU A 14 25.60 17.98 37.98
N PRO A 15 25.71 18.92 37.03
CA PRO A 15 24.57 19.35 36.24
C PRO A 15 24.11 18.23 35.31
N VAL A 16 22.83 17.85 35.43
CA VAL A 16 22.17 16.86 34.56
C VAL A 16 22.32 17.29 33.10
N GLN A 17 23.13 16.56 32.35
CA GLN A 17 23.32 16.81 30.92
C GLN A 17 22.07 16.41 30.15
N THR A 18 21.34 17.40 29.64
CA THR A 18 20.22 17.18 28.70
C THR A 18 20.75 17.09 27.27
N LEU A 19 19.98 16.49 26.35
CA LEU A 19 20.33 16.28 24.93
C LEU A 19 20.77 17.55 24.17
N PHE A 20 20.40 18.73 24.67
CA PHE A 20 20.74 20.03 24.08
C PHE A 20 21.91 20.76 24.77
N SER A 21 22.54 20.12 25.76
CA SER A 21 23.74 20.67 26.38
C SER A 21 24.87 20.68 25.33
N PRO A 22 25.61 21.79 25.15
CA PRO A 22 26.61 21.89 24.09
C PRO A 22 27.79 20.96 24.40
N THR A 23 27.73 19.73 23.88
CA THR A 23 28.88 18.83 23.86
C THR A 23 29.80 19.25 22.71
N GLY A 24 31.03 19.63 23.07
CA GLY A 24 32.06 20.08 22.13
C GLY A 24 32.24 19.13 20.95
N LEU A 25 32.53 19.73 19.79
CA LEU A 25 32.80 19.11 18.50
C LEU A 25 33.43 17.70 18.60
N SER A 26 32.62 16.68 18.34
CA SER A 26 33.12 15.44 17.75
C SER A 26 32.01 14.79 16.94
N THR A 27 32.14 14.92 15.63
CA THR A 27 31.43 14.17 14.59
C THR A 27 31.61 12.68 14.81
N VAL A 28 30.58 11.98 15.29
CA VAL A 28 30.46 10.53 15.15
C VAL A 28 29.02 10.23 14.75
N GLU A 29 28.88 9.83 13.49
CA GLU A 29 27.66 9.37 12.85
C GLU A 29 27.16 8.07 13.51
N ASN A 30 25.84 7.94 13.64
CA ASN A 30 25.09 6.71 13.86
C ASN A 30 25.50 5.84 15.06
N SER A 31 25.44 6.40 16.28
CA SER A 31 25.29 5.55 17.47
C SER A 31 23.84 5.07 17.55
N ASP A 32 23.60 3.79 17.21
CA ASP A 32 22.38 3.07 17.54
C ASP A 32 22.14 3.18 19.05
N PHE A 33 21.17 4.01 19.46
CA PHE A 33 20.84 4.24 20.88
C PHE A 33 19.76 3.25 21.33
N GLU A 34 20.06 2.44 22.32
CA GLU A 34 19.08 1.59 23.00
C GLU A 34 18.45 2.39 24.15
N VAL A 35 17.15 2.69 24.02
CA VAL A 35 16.36 3.37 25.05
C VAL A 35 15.92 2.32 26.07
N LEU A 36 16.51 2.35 27.27
CA LEU A 36 16.08 1.52 28.39
C LEU A 36 14.97 2.26 29.14
N PHE A 37 13.78 1.65 29.20
CA PHE A 37 12.68 2.07 30.05
C PHE A 37 12.80 1.35 31.40
N GLU A 38 12.68 2.07 32.51
CA GLU A 38 12.59 1.43 33.83
C GLU A 38 11.25 0.71 33.94
N ASP A 39 11.29 -0.59 34.22
CA ASP A 39 10.12 -1.36 34.63
C ASP A 39 9.69 -0.84 36.01
N GLU A 40 8.56 -0.12 36.07
CA GLU A 40 7.84 0.10 37.32
C GLU A 40 7.28 -1.24 37.81
N GLY A 41 8.14 -2.01 38.47
CA GLY A 41 7.77 -3.16 39.27
C GLY A 41 7.09 -2.68 40.54
N ASP A 42 5.77 -2.67 40.53
CA ASP A 42 4.94 -2.47 41.71
C ASP A 42 5.37 -3.48 42.79
N SER A 43 5.96 -2.94 43.87
CA SER A 43 6.33 -3.67 45.08
C SER A 43 5.06 -3.91 45.89
N GLU A 44 4.30 -4.94 45.52
CA GLU A 44 3.30 -5.48 46.42
C GLU A 44 4.02 -6.35 47.46
N ASP A 45 4.12 -5.80 48.67
CA ASP A 45 4.45 -6.48 49.92
C ASP A 45 3.69 -7.82 50.04
N SER A 46 4.36 -8.93 49.75
CA SER A 46 3.91 -10.25 50.22
C SER A 46 4.98 -10.80 51.15
N SER A 47 4.72 -10.61 52.44
CA SER A 47 5.42 -11.18 53.58
C SER A 47 5.67 -12.68 53.43
N ASP A 48 6.92 -13.07 53.71
CA ASP A 48 7.36 -14.27 54.41
C ASP A 48 6.55 -15.56 54.22
N GLU A 49 7.17 -16.58 53.60
CA GLU A 49 7.45 -17.83 54.31
C GLU A 49 8.68 -18.53 53.74
N ASN A 50 9.60 -18.85 54.65
CA ASN A 50 10.86 -19.56 54.44
C ASN A 50 10.64 -20.96 53.84
N VAL A 51 11.31 -21.28 52.73
CA VAL A 51 11.59 -22.67 52.36
C VAL A 51 13.05 -22.82 51.96
N ASP A 52 13.69 -23.77 52.64
CA ASP A 52 15.12 -24.06 52.69
C ASP A 52 15.83 -24.16 51.34
N THR A 53 16.95 -23.43 51.28
CA THR A 53 18.01 -23.50 50.27
C THR A 53 18.75 -24.84 50.29
N PRO A 54 18.92 -25.55 49.16
CA PRO A 54 19.94 -26.57 49.01
C PRO A 54 21.22 -25.99 48.39
N SER A 55 22.32 -26.25 49.09
CA SER A 55 23.73 -25.92 48.86
C SER A 55 24.19 -25.95 47.39
N THR A 56 24.65 -24.80 46.90
CA THR A 56 25.31 -24.65 45.59
C THR A 56 26.84 -24.78 45.75
N PRO A 57 27.54 -25.57 44.90
CA PRO A 57 28.96 -25.84 45.06
C PRO A 57 29.84 -24.71 44.51
N THR A 58 30.83 -24.33 45.32
CA THR A 58 31.92 -23.39 45.06
C THR A 58 32.78 -23.76 43.84
N LEU A 59 32.87 -22.85 42.87
CA LEU A 59 33.87 -22.82 41.80
C LEU A 59 34.81 -21.61 41.98
N PRO A 60 36.10 -21.71 41.62
CA PRO A 60 37.16 -20.82 42.09
C PRO A 60 37.34 -19.54 41.25
N PRO A 61 38.04 -18.51 41.79
CA PRO A 61 38.00 -17.15 41.28
C PRO A 61 38.94 -16.97 40.09
N GLY A 62 38.38 -16.69 38.93
CA GLY A 62 39.08 -16.36 37.69
C GLY A 62 38.72 -14.97 37.20
N THR A 63 39.62 -14.03 37.46
CA THR A 63 39.62 -12.62 37.13
C THR A 63 39.18 -12.31 35.68
N THR A 64 38.09 -11.57 35.50
CA THR A 64 37.93 -10.67 34.35
C THR A 64 37.22 -9.40 34.83
N THR A 65 38.03 -8.39 35.11
CA THR A 65 37.63 -7.00 35.30
C THR A 65 36.89 -6.52 34.05
N ARG A 66 35.56 -6.67 34.02
CA ARG A 66 34.72 -5.94 33.07
C ARG A 66 34.70 -4.50 33.53
N ASN A 67 35.44 -3.66 32.80
CA ASN A 67 35.31 -2.20 32.83
C ASN A 67 33.82 -1.88 32.65
N SER A 68 33.13 -1.67 33.78
CA SER A 68 31.77 -1.15 33.80
C SER A 68 31.92 0.33 33.49
N SER A 69 32.01 0.65 32.19
CA SER A 69 31.88 2.02 31.73
C SER A 69 30.53 2.51 32.21
N THR A 70 30.52 3.34 33.24
CA THR A 70 29.35 4.01 33.78
C THR A 70 28.73 4.83 32.66
N LEU A 71 27.73 4.27 31.98
CA LEU A 71 26.98 4.99 30.96
C LEU A 71 26.31 6.17 31.65
N SER A 72 26.64 7.40 31.21
CA SER A 72 26.00 8.59 31.76
C SER A 72 24.52 8.53 31.40
N LEU A 73 23.66 8.40 32.42
CA LEU A 73 22.20 8.45 32.26
C LEU A 73 21.81 9.77 31.57
N ARG A 74 21.12 9.66 30.44
CA ARG A 74 20.57 10.81 29.70
C ARG A 74 19.07 10.77 29.83
N ILE A 75 18.49 11.83 30.40
CA ILE A 75 17.05 11.94 30.61
C ILE A 75 16.47 12.81 29.48
N LEU A 76 15.51 12.25 28.75
CA LEU A 76 14.73 12.97 27.74
C LEU A 76 13.42 13.45 28.36
N PHE A 77 13.22 14.76 28.42
CA PHE A 77 11.96 15.35 28.82
C PHE A 77 11.14 15.70 27.57
N ILE A 78 9.91 15.17 27.48
CA ILE A 78 8.97 15.46 26.40
C ILE A 78 7.80 16.25 26.98
N GLN A 79 7.60 17.48 26.51
CA GLN A 79 6.46 18.30 26.87
C GLN A 79 5.35 18.14 25.83
N MET A 80 4.15 17.76 26.26
CA MET A 80 2.99 17.55 25.40
C MET A 80 1.78 18.34 25.92
N GLU A 81 0.75 18.45 25.08
CA GLU A 81 -0.54 18.99 25.52
C GLU A 81 -1.18 18.05 26.56
N TYR A 82 -1.87 18.62 27.54
CA TYR A 82 -2.64 17.86 28.52
C TYR A 82 -4.08 17.71 28.02
N CYS A 83 -4.54 16.47 27.85
CA CYS A 83 -5.93 16.17 27.50
C CYS A 83 -6.76 16.02 28.78
N GLU A 84 -7.63 17.00 29.07
CA GLU A 84 -8.26 17.15 30.39
C GLU A 84 -9.30 16.08 30.75
N LYS A 85 -9.80 15.31 29.77
CA LYS A 85 -10.71 14.21 30.04
C LYS A 85 -9.90 12.93 30.31
N SER A 86 -10.20 11.87 29.58
CA SER A 86 -9.64 10.54 29.82
C SER A 86 -9.16 9.94 28.51
N THR A 87 -8.58 8.75 28.58
CA THR A 87 -8.35 7.91 27.42
C THR A 87 -9.67 7.49 26.77
N LEU A 88 -9.61 7.08 25.51
CA LEU A 88 -10.72 6.43 24.81
C LEU A 88 -11.12 5.13 25.51
N ARG A 89 -10.16 4.43 26.13
CA ARG A 89 -10.43 3.26 26.98
C ARG A 89 -11.46 3.57 28.07
N ASN A 90 -11.21 4.60 28.88
CA ASN A 90 -12.13 4.99 29.95
C ASN A 90 -13.50 5.41 29.39
N LEU A 91 -13.53 6.04 28.21
CA LEU A 91 -14.77 6.45 27.55
C LEU A 91 -15.59 5.25 27.04
N ILE A 92 -14.94 4.24 26.46
CA ILE A 92 -15.55 2.95 26.11
C ILE A 92 -16.11 2.28 27.36
N ASP A 93 -15.27 2.11 28.38
CA ASP A 93 -15.64 1.38 29.60
C ASP A 93 -16.79 2.03 30.37
N SER A 94 -16.93 3.37 30.29
CA SER A 94 -18.02 4.12 30.91
C SER A 94 -19.43 3.79 30.38
N SER A 95 -19.57 3.02 29.30
CA SER A 95 -20.82 2.75 28.56
C SER A 95 -21.50 3.99 27.95
N LYS A 96 -20.97 5.21 28.18
CA LYS A 96 -21.56 6.46 27.67
C LYS A 96 -21.40 6.56 26.16
N LEU A 97 -20.26 6.10 25.64
CA LEU A 97 -19.93 6.17 24.22
C LEU A 97 -20.89 5.35 23.36
N LEU A 98 -21.21 4.12 23.77
CA LEU A 98 -22.11 3.21 23.05
C LEU A 98 -23.51 3.80 22.86
N LYS A 99 -23.97 4.65 23.78
CA LYS A 99 -25.27 5.33 23.70
C LYS A 99 -25.28 6.48 22.68
N ASN A 100 -24.13 6.86 22.13
CA ASN A 100 -23.99 7.99 21.21
C ASN A 100 -23.22 7.60 19.93
N PRO A 101 -23.88 6.94 18.95
CA PRO A 101 -23.26 6.55 17.69
C PRO A 101 -22.64 7.71 16.91
N ARG A 102 -23.20 8.92 17.02
CA ARG A 102 -22.64 10.12 16.37
C ARG A 102 -21.28 10.49 16.95
N GLN A 103 -21.11 10.36 18.27
CA GLN A 103 -19.84 10.59 18.93
C GLN A 103 -18.82 9.53 18.53
N ILE A 104 -19.22 8.24 18.46
CA ILE A 104 -18.36 7.16 17.97
C ILE A 104 -17.80 7.50 16.59
N TRP A 105 -18.66 7.80 15.61
CA TRP A 105 -18.22 8.13 14.25
C TRP A 105 -17.36 9.38 14.17
N ARG A 106 -17.65 10.40 14.99
CA ARG A 106 -16.83 11.62 15.04
C ARG A 106 -15.43 11.32 15.56
N LEU A 107 -15.32 10.63 16.71
CA LEU A 107 -14.03 10.26 17.29
C LEU A 107 -13.25 9.33 16.36
N PHE A 108 -13.92 8.32 15.79
CA PHE A 108 -13.28 7.39 14.85
C PHE A 108 -12.74 8.11 13.62
N ARG A 109 -13.48 9.09 13.07
CA ARG A 109 -13.01 9.93 11.98
C ARG A 109 -11.80 10.78 12.36
N GLU A 110 -11.80 11.36 13.55
CA GLU A 110 -10.65 12.14 14.06
C GLU A 110 -9.41 11.26 14.21
N ILE A 111 -9.55 10.04 14.75
CA ILE A 111 -8.47 9.05 14.85
C ILE A 111 -7.98 8.65 13.45
N LEU A 112 -8.88 8.37 12.50
CA LEU A 112 -8.50 8.06 11.11
C LEU A 112 -7.71 9.19 10.44
N LEU A 113 -8.11 10.45 10.64
CA LEU A 113 -7.40 11.61 10.10
C LEU A 113 -6.03 11.79 10.75
N GLY A 114 -5.93 11.60 12.06
CA GLY A 114 -4.66 11.59 12.77
C GLY A 114 -3.72 10.49 12.27
N LEU A 115 -4.26 9.27 12.09
CA LEU A 115 -3.49 8.14 11.60
C LEU A 115 -3.04 8.34 10.14
N GLN A 116 -3.92 8.88 9.30
CA GLN A 116 -3.59 9.26 7.92
C GLN A 116 -2.42 10.25 7.89
N TYR A 117 -2.41 11.26 8.77
CA TYR A 117 -1.31 12.22 8.86
C TYR A 117 0.00 11.53 9.26
N ILE A 118 -0.02 10.67 10.28
CA ILE A 118 1.15 9.88 10.72
C ILE A 118 1.72 9.05 9.56
N HIS A 119 0.84 8.38 8.81
CA HIS A 119 1.22 7.56 7.65
C HIS A 119 1.77 8.40 6.48
N GLN A 120 1.23 9.60 6.25
CA GLN A 120 1.74 10.53 5.23
C GLN A 120 3.15 11.04 5.53
N GLU A 121 3.50 11.19 6.82
CA GLU A 121 4.85 11.55 7.26
C GLU A 121 5.86 10.38 7.19
N GLY A 122 5.41 9.22 6.68
CA GLY A 122 6.21 8.00 6.54
C GLY A 122 6.41 7.26 7.85
N THR A 123 5.60 7.55 8.88
CA THR A 123 5.69 6.93 10.19
C THR A 123 4.60 5.87 10.35
N ILE A 124 4.94 4.75 10.99
CA ILE A 124 3.97 3.73 11.42
C ILE A 124 3.87 3.80 12.94
N HIS A 125 2.66 3.85 13.51
CA HIS A 125 2.47 4.05 14.94
C HIS A 125 2.78 2.79 15.76
N ARG A 126 2.34 1.62 15.29
CA ARG A 126 2.55 0.27 15.86
C ARG A 126 1.85 -0.04 17.19
N ASP A 127 1.48 0.97 17.97
CA ASP A 127 0.78 0.79 19.24
C ASP A 127 -0.60 1.47 19.30
N ILE A 128 -1.39 1.33 18.23
CA ILE A 128 -2.76 1.87 18.20
C ILE A 128 -3.65 1.03 19.12
N LYS A 129 -4.04 1.61 20.25
CA LYS A 129 -4.98 1.05 21.23
C LYS A 129 -5.77 2.18 21.92
N PRO A 130 -6.94 1.92 22.51
CA PRO A 130 -7.77 2.95 23.14
C PRO A 130 -7.13 3.63 24.36
N MET A 131 -6.07 3.04 24.96
CA MET A 131 -5.29 3.74 25.98
C MET A 131 -4.42 4.85 25.39
N ASN A 132 -3.97 4.68 24.14
CA ASN A 132 -3.09 5.61 23.42
C ASN A 132 -3.89 6.64 22.59
N VAL A 133 -5.22 6.65 22.75
CA VAL A 133 -6.09 7.70 22.22
C VAL A 133 -6.63 8.50 23.40
N LEU A 134 -6.28 9.78 23.45
CA LEU A 134 -6.67 10.71 24.51
C LEU A 134 -7.86 11.57 24.06
N ILE A 135 -8.72 11.95 25.00
CA ILE A 135 -9.85 12.85 24.76
C ILE A 135 -9.59 14.19 25.45
N ASP A 136 -9.63 15.29 24.70
CA ASP A 136 -9.44 16.63 25.25
C ASP A 136 -10.71 17.21 25.90
N GLY A 137 -10.58 18.39 26.53
CA GLY A 137 -11.68 19.12 27.16
C GLY A 137 -12.83 19.45 26.20
N SER A 138 -12.55 19.59 24.90
CA SER A 138 -13.53 19.86 23.84
C SER A 138 -14.15 18.60 23.23
N ASP A 139 -13.84 17.41 23.77
CA ASP A 139 -14.33 16.11 23.29
C ASP A 139 -13.70 15.64 21.98
N HIS A 140 -12.51 16.11 21.61
CA HIS A 140 -11.79 15.63 20.43
C HIS A 140 -10.80 14.52 20.77
N ALA A 141 -10.64 13.56 19.85
CA ALA A 141 -9.66 12.49 19.96
C ALA A 141 -8.29 12.93 19.46
N LYS A 142 -7.24 12.57 20.21
CA LYS A 142 -5.84 12.78 19.87
C LYS A 142 -5.07 11.48 20.05
N ILE A 143 -4.30 11.10 19.03
CA ILE A 143 -3.41 9.93 19.10
C ILE A 143 -2.15 10.36 19.87
N GLY A 144 -1.79 9.60 20.90
CA GLY A 144 -0.58 9.78 21.68
C GLY A 144 0.24 8.49 21.74
N ASP A 145 1.37 8.57 22.45
CA ASP A 145 2.30 7.46 22.69
C ASP A 145 2.91 6.85 21.42
N PHE A 146 3.87 7.59 20.85
CA PHE A 146 4.69 7.17 19.72
C PHE A 146 5.90 6.31 20.15
N GLY A 147 5.88 5.68 21.33
CA GLY A 147 7.04 4.96 21.87
C GLY A 147 7.58 3.85 20.96
N LEU A 148 6.72 3.27 20.11
CA LEU A 148 7.08 2.23 19.13
C LEU A 148 7.06 2.72 17.68
N ALA A 149 6.89 4.02 17.45
CA ALA A 149 6.74 4.55 16.12
C ALA A 149 8.07 4.54 15.35
N THR A 150 8.05 4.11 14.09
CA THR A 150 9.25 4.09 13.24
C THR A 150 9.00 4.74 11.89
N ARG A 151 10.05 5.37 11.34
CA ARG A 151 10.11 5.88 9.96
C ARG A 151 10.61 4.84 8.98
N ASP A 152 11.44 3.91 9.45
CA ASP A 152 12.01 2.88 8.58
C ASP A 152 10.99 1.76 8.41
N ILE A 153 10.50 1.66 7.17
CA ILE A 153 9.75 0.49 6.65
C ILE A 153 10.59 -0.80 6.80
N MET A 154 11.90 -0.66 7.03
CA MET A 154 12.87 -1.74 7.11
C MET A 154 13.67 -1.69 8.42
N SER A 155 13.13 -2.16 9.56
CA SER A 155 14.00 -2.48 10.71
C SER A 155 13.33 -3.27 11.85
N LYS A 156 13.93 -4.45 12.09
CA LYS A 156 14.30 -5.18 13.33
C LYS A 156 13.30 -5.43 14.50
N ASN A 157 13.36 -6.69 14.95
CA ASN A 157 13.18 -7.21 16.31
C ASN A 157 11.80 -7.15 16.98
N LEU A 158 10.73 -7.58 16.31
CA LEU A 158 9.58 -8.19 17.03
C LEU A 158 9.56 -9.72 16.89
N SER A 159 10.72 -10.33 16.68
CA SER A 159 10.88 -11.76 16.38
C SER A 159 10.70 -12.70 17.57
N SER A 160 10.16 -12.21 18.70
CA SER A 160 10.05 -12.98 19.95
C SER A 160 8.61 -13.19 20.45
N LEU A 161 7.58 -12.82 19.69
CA LEU A 161 6.20 -13.10 20.06
C LEU A 161 5.62 -14.24 19.20
N ASN A 162 5.70 -15.48 19.69
CA ASN A 162 4.93 -16.57 19.11
C ASN A 162 3.47 -16.51 19.62
N GLU A 163 2.51 -17.00 18.84
CA GLU A 163 1.11 -17.14 19.31
C GLU A 163 0.99 -17.93 20.62
N SER A 164 1.93 -18.83 20.89
CA SER A 164 2.00 -19.63 22.12
C SER A 164 2.35 -18.81 23.37
N ASP A 165 3.10 -17.71 23.22
CA ASP A 165 3.59 -16.89 24.34
C ASP A 165 2.50 -15.95 24.88
N MET A 166 1.36 -15.88 24.19
CA MET A 166 0.13 -15.19 24.65
C MET A 166 -0.57 -15.91 25.81
N ASN A 167 -0.12 -17.12 26.15
CA ASN A 167 -0.56 -17.81 27.34
C ASN A 167 0.52 -17.60 28.42
N PHE A 168 0.16 -16.87 29.48
CA PHE A 168 0.76 -16.94 30.83
C PHE A 168 1.72 -15.87 31.38
N SER A 169 2.09 -14.77 30.70
CA SER A 169 2.89 -13.71 31.35
C SER A 169 2.25 -12.32 31.31
N MET A 170 2.24 -11.66 32.48
CA MET A 170 1.75 -10.34 32.88
C MET A 170 0.71 -9.63 31.98
N THR A 171 -0.44 -9.37 32.59
CA THR A 171 -1.66 -8.72 32.06
C THR A 171 -1.47 -7.46 31.20
N LYS A 172 -0.38 -6.71 31.33
CA LYS A 172 -0.08 -5.52 30.48
C LYS A 172 0.33 -5.91 29.05
N ASP A 173 1.19 -6.92 28.88
CA ASP A 173 1.69 -7.33 27.56
C ASP A 173 0.60 -8.00 26.73
N ILE A 174 -0.21 -8.85 27.38
CA ILE A 174 -1.36 -9.50 26.76
C ILE A 174 -2.35 -8.44 26.24
N GLY A 175 -2.56 -7.35 26.99
CA GLY A 175 -3.48 -6.28 26.62
C GLY A 175 -3.10 -5.57 25.32
N THR A 176 -1.81 -5.30 25.13
CA THR A 176 -1.25 -4.69 23.91
C THR A 176 -1.29 -5.66 22.73
N ALA A 177 -1.03 -6.94 22.98
CA ALA A 177 -0.97 -7.94 21.93
C ALA A 177 -2.34 -8.26 21.27
N LEU A 178 -3.45 -7.78 21.84
CA LEU A 178 -4.79 -7.87 21.25
C LEU A 178 -4.99 -7.01 20.00
N TYR A 179 -4.19 -5.96 19.81
CA TYR A 179 -4.30 -5.05 18.66
C TYR A 179 -3.28 -5.34 17.56
N ILE A 180 -2.35 -6.29 17.81
CA ILE A 180 -1.28 -6.63 16.87
C ILE A 180 -1.86 -7.32 15.63
N ALA A 181 -1.48 -6.81 14.46
CA ALA A 181 -1.85 -7.40 13.18
C ALA A 181 -1.20 -8.79 12.99
N PRO A 182 -1.90 -9.78 12.40
CA PRO A 182 -1.40 -11.15 12.26
C PRO A 182 -0.11 -11.26 11.42
N GLU A 183 0.06 -10.36 10.44
CA GLU A 183 1.28 -10.25 9.64
C GLU A 183 2.48 -9.86 10.50
N LEU A 184 2.28 -9.11 11.60
CA LEU A 184 3.36 -8.76 12.52
C LEU A 184 3.85 -9.98 13.33
N LEU A 185 2.96 -10.93 13.62
CA LEU A 185 3.29 -12.19 14.31
C LEU A 185 3.94 -13.22 13.38
N SER A 186 3.56 -13.22 12.10
CA SER A 186 4.01 -14.23 11.12
C SER A 186 5.46 -14.03 10.65
N THR A 187 6.16 -12.99 11.12
CA THR A 187 7.45 -12.55 10.53
C THR A 187 8.68 -13.26 11.11
N ALA A 188 8.53 -14.51 11.56
CA ALA A 188 9.67 -15.33 12.02
C ALA A 188 10.71 -15.64 10.91
N GLY A 189 10.49 -15.22 9.65
CA GLY A 189 11.33 -15.61 8.51
C GLY A 189 11.54 -14.54 7.43
N GLY A 190 12.05 -13.36 7.79
CA GLY A 190 12.77 -12.49 6.86
C GLY A 190 11.93 -11.62 5.91
N SER A 191 12.11 -10.30 6.06
CA SER A 191 11.72 -9.24 5.11
C SER A 191 10.30 -9.33 4.54
N ILE A 192 9.29 -9.09 5.40
CA ILE A 192 7.99 -8.61 4.93
C ILE A 192 8.05 -7.09 5.01
N ASP A 193 7.81 -6.41 3.88
CA ASP A 193 7.64 -4.96 3.82
C ASP A 193 6.41 -4.60 4.64
N TYR A 194 6.60 -4.20 5.90
CA TYR A 194 5.49 -3.77 6.75
C TYR A 194 4.89 -2.50 6.17
N THR A 195 3.60 -2.56 5.89
CA THR A 195 2.86 -1.41 5.40
C THR A 195 2.17 -0.70 6.56
N THR A 196 1.73 0.53 6.31
CA THR A 196 0.85 1.31 7.21
C THR A 196 -0.47 0.58 7.56
N LYS A 197 -0.76 -0.56 6.91
CA LYS A 197 -1.94 -1.39 7.13
C LYS A 197 -1.98 -2.07 8.51
N ILE A 198 -0.84 -2.28 9.17
CA ILE A 198 -0.86 -2.84 10.53
C ILE A 198 -1.63 -1.95 11.51
N ASP A 199 -1.47 -0.62 11.40
CA ASP A 199 -2.21 0.32 12.24
C ASP A 199 -3.71 0.34 11.87
N VAL A 200 -4.04 0.08 10.60
CA VAL A 200 -5.42 -0.04 10.12
C VAL A 200 -6.10 -1.27 10.75
N TYR A 201 -5.38 -2.38 10.87
CA TYR A 201 -5.87 -3.56 11.58
C TYR A 201 -6.14 -3.24 13.06
N SER A 202 -5.15 -2.65 13.76
CA SER A 202 -5.29 -2.24 15.16
C SER A 202 -6.48 -1.30 15.36
N LEU A 203 -6.64 -0.33 14.46
CA LEU A 203 -7.76 0.61 14.46
C LEU A 203 -9.11 -0.06 14.19
N GLY A 204 -9.17 -1.15 13.42
CA GLY A 204 -10.36 -1.98 13.25
C GLY A 204 -10.81 -2.64 14.55
N ILE A 205 -9.86 -3.13 15.36
CA ILE A 205 -10.15 -3.67 16.70
C ILE A 205 -10.66 -2.55 17.64
N VAL A 206 -10.05 -1.36 17.57
CA VAL A 206 -10.53 -0.18 18.31
C VAL A 206 -11.98 0.17 17.93
N LEU A 207 -12.31 0.19 16.63
CA LEU A 207 -13.67 0.47 16.15
C LEU A 207 -14.68 -0.55 16.69
N PHE A 208 -14.32 -1.83 16.65
CA PHE A 208 -15.15 -2.89 17.23
C PHE A 208 -15.45 -2.62 18.71
N GLU A 209 -14.42 -2.30 19.51
CA GLU A 209 -14.60 -2.00 20.93
C GLU A 209 -15.43 -0.74 21.18
N MET A 210 -15.38 0.26 20.28
CA MET A 210 -16.23 1.46 20.39
C MET A 210 -17.72 1.17 20.19
N PHE A 211 -18.05 0.15 19.39
CA PHE A 211 -19.43 -0.24 19.07
C PHE A 211 -19.97 -1.41 19.89
N TYR A 212 -19.12 -2.04 20.69
CA TYR A 212 -19.52 -3.17 21.50
C TYR A 212 -19.84 -2.76 22.94
N ARG A 213 -20.56 -3.62 23.66
CA ARG A 213 -20.76 -3.41 25.10
C ARG A 213 -19.41 -3.39 25.81
N PRO A 214 -19.26 -2.60 26.89
CA PRO A 214 -18.03 -2.60 27.66
C PRO A 214 -17.67 -3.99 28.14
N LEU A 215 -16.44 -4.39 27.82
CA LEU A 215 -15.84 -5.61 28.29
C LEU A 215 -15.03 -5.27 29.54
N LEU A 216 -15.40 -5.86 30.67
CA LEU A 216 -14.67 -5.66 31.92
C LEU A 216 -13.18 -6.02 31.69
N PRO A 217 -12.23 -5.27 32.28
CA PRO A 217 -10.82 -5.62 32.23
C PRO A 217 -10.63 -7.05 32.72
N GLY A 218 -10.07 -7.93 31.87
CA GLY A 218 -9.80 -9.31 32.23
C GLY A 218 -10.03 -10.32 31.10
N MET A 219 -10.32 -11.56 31.51
CA MET A 219 -10.37 -12.73 30.62
C MET A 219 -11.47 -12.67 29.56
N GLU A 220 -12.61 -12.03 29.86
CA GLU A 220 -13.70 -11.90 28.89
C GLU A 220 -13.25 -11.08 27.67
N ARG A 221 -12.58 -9.94 27.91
CA ARG A 221 -12.08 -9.07 26.85
C ARG A 221 -11.07 -9.81 25.96
N ILE A 222 -10.13 -10.51 26.59
CA ILE A 222 -9.11 -11.30 25.89
C ILE A 222 -9.79 -12.38 25.04
N ALA A 223 -10.76 -13.11 25.60
CA ALA A 223 -11.47 -14.17 24.89
C ALA A 223 -12.26 -13.65 23.69
N VAL A 224 -13.00 -12.54 23.85
CA VAL A 224 -13.79 -11.94 22.76
C VAL A 224 -12.89 -11.46 21.63
N ILE A 225 -11.84 -10.70 21.93
CA ILE A 225 -10.96 -10.16 20.89
C ILE A 225 -10.14 -11.28 20.25
N LYS A 226 -9.66 -12.27 21.01
CA LYS A 226 -8.97 -13.45 20.45
C LYS A 226 -9.87 -14.24 19.50
N ASN A 227 -11.15 -14.42 19.84
CA ASN A 227 -12.10 -15.09 18.95
C ASN A 227 -12.38 -14.27 17.68
N LEU A 228 -12.55 -12.95 17.81
CA LEU A 228 -12.72 -12.05 16.66
C LEU A 228 -11.53 -12.15 15.70
N ARG A 229 -10.30 -12.14 16.23
CA ARG A 229 -9.06 -12.22 15.44
C ARG A 229 -8.89 -13.57 14.75
N GLY A 230 -9.19 -14.67 15.44
CA GLY A 230 -8.97 -16.02 14.90
C GLY A 230 -10.05 -16.48 13.93
N SER A 231 -11.32 -16.21 14.24
CA SER A 231 -12.45 -16.68 13.43
C SER A 231 -12.92 -15.66 12.39
N GLY A 232 -12.64 -14.36 12.59
CA GLY A 232 -13.25 -13.28 11.82
C GLY A 232 -14.74 -13.05 12.10
N HIS A 233 -15.34 -13.79 13.04
CA HIS A 233 -16.75 -13.69 13.37
C HIS A 233 -16.98 -12.74 14.55
N PHE A 234 -17.95 -11.85 14.41
CA PHE A 234 -18.40 -11.00 15.51
C PHE A 234 -19.18 -11.80 16.57
N PRO A 235 -19.15 -11.39 17.85
CA PRO A 235 -20.03 -11.95 18.87
C PRO A 235 -21.51 -11.87 18.47
N SER A 236 -22.32 -12.84 18.89
CA SER A 236 -23.74 -12.91 18.52
C SER A 236 -24.59 -11.75 19.06
N ASP A 237 -24.14 -11.11 20.14
CA ASP A 237 -24.73 -9.90 20.73
C ASP A 237 -24.13 -8.60 20.16
N PHE A 238 -23.17 -8.69 19.22
CA PHE A 238 -22.69 -7.52 18.50
C PHE A 238 -23.78 -7.06 17.51
N GLY A 239 -24.30 -5.85 17.72
CA GLY A 239 -25.28 -5.24 16.81
C GLY A 239 -24.64 -4.92 15.46
N THR A 240 -24.73 -5.86 14.51
CA THR A 240 -24.05 -5.77 13.21
C THR A 240 -24.55 -4.64 12.32
N VAL A 241 -25.76 -4.11 12.54
CA VAL A 241 -26.40 -3.11 11.67
C VAL A 241 -25.47 -1.95 11.28
N MET A 242 -24.65 -1.44 12.20
CA MET A 242 -23.73 -0.34 11.86
C MET A 242 -22.47 -0.76 11.10
N LEU A 243 -21.96 -1.98 11.35
CA LEU A 243 -20.86 -2.51 10.54
C LEU A 243 -21.36 -3.01 9.18
N GLU A 244 -22.57 -3.54 9.08
CA GLU A 244 -23.23 -3.90 7.82
C GLU A 244 -23.33 -2.66 6.92
N ILE A 245 -23.81 -1.53 7.43
CA ILE A 245 -23.85 -0.27 6.69
C ILE A 245 -22.46 0.16 6.22
N LEU A 246 -21.42 -0.06 7.04
CA LEU A 246 -20.05 0.26 6.64
C LEU A 246 -19.55 -0.71 5.56
N LEU A 247 -19.71 -2.02 5.74
CA LEU A 247 -19.23 -3.08 4.86
C LEU A 247 -19.97 -3.12 3.51
N GLU A 248 -21.24 -2.71 3.48
CA GLU A 248 -22.04 -2.55 2.26
C GLU A 248 -21.77 -1.21 1.54
N SER A 249 -20.96 -0.32 2.13
CA SER A 249 -20.65 0.96 1.52
C SER A 249 -19.78 0.76 0.29
N ASP A 250 -20.27 1.21 -0.87
CA ASP A 250 -19.53 1.28 -2.15
C ASP A 250 -18.20 2.05 -2.06
N ARG A 251 -17.93 2.72 -0.92
CA ARG A 251 -16.68 3.45 -0.66
C ARG A 251 -15.59 2.60 -0.01
N ILE A 252 -15.88 1.40 0.49
CA ILE A 252 -14.84 0.50 0.97
C ILE A 252 -14.16 -0.13 -0.25
N PRO A 253 -12.87 0.13 -0.48
CA PRO A 253 -12.14 -0.55 -1.53
C PRO A 253 -12.10 -2.04 -1.23
N VAL A 254 -12.34 -2.85 -2.25
CA VAL A 254 -12.10 -4.30 -2.22
C VAL A 254 -10.70 -4.56 -1.64
N ALA A 255 -10.59 -5.44 -0.65
CA ALA A 255 -9.33 -5.66 0.06
C ALA A 255 -8.20 -6.00 -0.93
N GLU A 256 -7.03 -5.36 -0.82
CA GLU A 256 -5.89 -5.52 -1.75
C GLU A 256 -5.45 -6.98 -1.98
N ILE A 257 -5.73 -7.87 -1.02
CA ILE A 257 -5.50 -9.31 -1.16
C ILE A 257 -6.35 -9.87 -2.31
N GLU A 258 -7.63 -9.50 -2.37
CA GLU A 258 -8.53 -9.89 -3.44
C GLU A 258 -8.08 -9.30 -4.79
N GLU A 259 -7.52 -8.09 -4.81
CA GLU A 259 -7.00 -7.48 -6.06
C GLU A 259 -5.78 -8.25 -6.60
N ASN A 260 -4.83 -8.62 -5.73
CA ASN A 260 -3.66 -9.38 -6.13
C ASN A 260 -4.02 -10.80 -6.60
N ASP A 261 -4.92 -11.48 -5.90
CA ASP A 261 -5.35 -12.82 -6.28
C ASP A 261 -6.25 -12.78 -7.53
N PHE A 262 -7.09 -11.77 -7.67
CA PHE A 262 -7.81 -11.49 -8.90
C PHE A 262 -6.85 -11.24 -10.06
N GLN A 263 -5.81 -10.43 -9.87
CA GLN A 263 -4.82 -10.15 -10.91
C GLN A 263 -4.07 -11.42 -11.34
N LYS A 264 -3.69 -12.29 -10.40
CA LYS A 264 -3.08 -13.60 -10.71
C LYS A 264 -4.05 -14.48 -11.50
N MET A 265 -5.28 -14.62 -11.02
CA MET A 265 -6.34 -15.44 -11.62
C MET A 265 -6.70 -14.94 -13.02
N PHE A 266 -6.79 -13.62 -13.20
CA PHE A 266 -6.98 -12.95 -14.47
C PHE A 266 -5.82 -13.23 -15.42
N CYS A 267 -4.57 -13.02 -14.98
CA CYS A 267 -3.38 -13.30 -15.80
C CYS A 267 -3.30 -14.78 -16.23
N GLN A 268 -3.65 -15.70 -15.35
CA GLN A 268 -3.69 -17.13 -15.64
C GLN A 268 -4.80 -17.46 -16.65
N THR A 269 -5.97 -16.85 -16.49
CA THR A 269 -7.10 -16.97 -17.42
C THR A 269 -6.70 -16.51 -18.83
N ILE A 270 -6.08 -15.33 -18.95
CA ILE A 270 -5.61 -14.79 -20.23
C ILE A 270 -4.57 -15.72 -20.90
N ARG A 271 -3.63 -16.28 -20.12
CA ARG A 271 -2.61 -17.22 -20.64
C ARG A 271 -3.21 -18.53 -21.12
N SER A 272 -4.23 -19.04 -20.42
CA SER A 272 -4.86 -20.34 -20.74
C SER A 272 -5.62 -20.32 -22.08
N ARG A 273 -6.09 -19.15 -22.54
CA ARG A 273 -6.98 -18.98 -23.71
C ARG A 273 -8.20 -19.91 -23.69
N GLY A 274 -8.67 -20.29 -22.51
CA GLY A 274 -9.83 -21.16 -22.32
C GLY A 274 -11.18 -20.46 -22.53
N ARG A 275 -12.26 -21.11 -22.05
CA ARG A 275 -13.64 -20.58 -22.11
C ARG A 275 -13.79 -19.22 -21.43
N LEU A 276 -13.22 -19.06 -20.24
CA LEU A 276 -13.27 -17.80 -19.50
C LEU A 276 -12.59 -16.65 -20.24
N HIS A 277 -11.47 -16.92 -20.92
CA HIS A 277 -10.80 -15.91 -21.74
C HIS A 277 -11.71 -15.42 -22.89
N HIS A 278 -12.37 -16.33 -23.60
CA HIS A 278 -13.31 -15.95 -24.66
C HIS A 278 -14.50 -15.18 -24.10
N TRP A 279 -15.08 -15.63 -22.99
CA TRP A 279 -16.16 -14.91 -22.31
C TRP A 279 -15.77 -13.48 -21.93
N ILE A 280 -14.54 -13.25 -21.44
CA ILE A 280 -14.03 -11.90 -21.16
C ILE A 280 -13.96 -11.06 -22.44
N ILE A 281 -13.40 -11.60 -23.53
CA ILE A 281 -13.29 -10.88 -24.81
C ILE A 281 -14.68 -10.55 -25.37
N ASP A 282 -15.60 -11.51 -25.39
CA ASP A 282 -16.97 -11.33 -25.87
C ASP A 282 -17.71 -10.26 -25.05
N THR A 283 -17.55 -10.28 -23.72
CA THR A 283 -18.15 -9.28 -22.82
C THR A 283 -17.56 -7.90 -23.08
N LEU A 284 -16.24 -7.79 -23.27
CA LEU A 284 -15.59 -6.52 -23.58
C LEU A 284 -16.02 -5.94 -24.94
N ILE A 285 -16.20 -6.80 -25.94
CA ILE A 285 -16.65 -6.40 -27.28
C ILE A 285 -18.15 -6.01 -27.27
N ALA A 286 -18.96 -6.71 -26.49
CA ALA A 286 -20.40 -6.46 -26.38
C ALA A 286 -20.75 -5.24 -25.50
N ASN A 287 -19.78 -4.68 -24.77
CA ASN A 287 -20.02 -3.53 -23.90
C ASN A 287 -20.57 -2.34 -24.71
N PRO A 288 -21.70 -1.75 -24.27
CA PRO A 288 -22.29 -0.62 -24.96
C PRO A 288 -21.36 0.59 -24.89
N VAL A 289 -21.12 1.23 -26.04
CA VAL A 289 -20.39 2.50 -26.10
C VAL A 289 -21.32 3.62 -25.64
N LEU A 290 -20.82 4.50 -24.77
CA LEU A 290 -21.57 5.68 -24.35
C LEU A 290 -21.95 6.53 -25.57
N PRO A 291 -23.22 7.00 -25.71
CA PRO A 291 -23.66 7.75 -26.89
C PRO A 291 -22.77 8.97 -27.21
N ALA A 292 -22.26 9.66 -26.19
CA ALA A 292 -21.34 10.78 -26.37
C ALA A 292 -19.97 10.35 -26.94
N ALA A 293 -19.46 9.20 -26.54
CA ALA A 293 -18.18 8.68 -27.05
C ALA A 293 -18.32 8.22 -28.51
N ASP A 294 -19.44 7.59 -28.86
CA ASP A 294 -19.79 7.21 -30.23
C ASP A 294 -19.87 8.45 -31.14
N TYR A 295 -20.62 9.46 -30.72
CA TYR A 295 -20.79 10.70 -31.49
C TYR A 295 -19.49 11.49 -31.71
N LEU A 296 -18.54 11.41 -30.76
CA LEU A 296 -17.28 12.15 -30.82
C LEU A 296 -16.11 11.37 -31.40
N TYR A 297 -16.28 10.07 -31.66
CA TYR A 297 -15.18 9.14 -31.97
C TYR A 297 -14.34 9.57 -33.17
N ASP A 298 -14.98 10.03 -34.24
CA ASP A 298 -14.35 10.39 -35.51
C ASP A 298 -14.37 11.90 -35.79
N ARG A 299 -14.78 12.73 -34.82
CA ARG A 299 -14.92 14.19 -34.97
C ARG A 299 -13.68 14.85 -35.57
N ASP A 300 -12.50 14.48 -35.06
CA ASP A 300 -11.22 15.07 -35.48
C ASP A 300 -10.72 14.49 -36.81
N ILE A 301 -11.27 13.35 -37.26
CA ILE A 301 -10.97 12.72 -38.55
C ILE A 301 -11.87 13.29 -39.65
N CYS A 302 -13.15 13.48 -39.33
CA CYS A 302 -14.21 13.96 -40.20
C CYS A 302 -14.32 15.49 -40.24
N SER A 303 -13.30 16.19 -39.76
CA SER A 303 -13.25 17.64 -39.73
C SER A 303 -13.16 18.24 -41.14
N ALA A 304 -13.77 19.42 -41.32
CA ALA A 304 -13.90 20.06 -42.62
C ALA A 304 -12.56 20.39 -43.29
N ASP A 305 -11.52 20.66 -42.50
CA ASP A 305 -10.14 20.88 -42.99
C ASP A 305 -9.53 19.60 -43.59
N ARG A 306 -9.83 18.42 -43.02
CA ARG A 306 -9.29 17.13 -43.46
C ARG A 306 -10.02 16.52 -44.63
N LEU A 307 -11.34 16.69 -44.69
CA LEU A 307 -12.20 16.13 -45.74
C LEU A 307 -12.67 17.18 -46.76
N SER A 308 -11.98 18.32 -46.87
CA SER A 308 -12.32 19.33 -47.87
C SER A 308 -12.12 18.79 -49.31
N LEU A 309 -13.09 19.10 -50.18
CA LEU A 309 -13.05 18.67 -51.58
C LEU A 309 -11.76 19.09 -52.33
N PRO A 310 -11.21 20.32 -52.15
CA PRO A 310 -9.93 20.69 -52.76
C PRO A 310 -8.77 19.80 -52.29
N ARG A 311 -8.71 19.46 -51.00
CA ARG A 311 -7.68 18.58 -50.45
C ARG A 311 -7.80 17.16 -51.00
N LEU A 312 -9.02 16.61 -51.05
CA LEU A 312 -9.28 15.29 -51.62
C LEU A 312 -8.87 15.23 -53.10
N ARG A 313 -9.19 16.26 -53.89
CA ARG A 313 -8.75 16.39 -55.29
C ARG A 313 -7.23 16.48 -55.42
N ALA A 314 -6.57 17.25 -54.55
CA ALA A 314 -5.11 17.37 -54.57
C ALA A 314 -4.42 16.05 -54.24
N ILE A 315 -4.92 15.32 -53.23
CA ILE A 315 -4.45 13.97 -52.87
C ILE A 315 -4.61 13.02 -54.05
N GLU A 316 -5.77 13.01 -54.69
CA GLU A 316 -6.04 12.13 -55.83
C GLU A 316 -5.18 12.48 -57.05
N TYR A 317 -4.96 13.77 -57.32
CA TYR A 317 -4.05 14.22 -58.36
C TYR A 317 -2.61 13.74 -58.09
N LEU A 318 -2.12 13.90 -56.86
CA LEU A 318 -0.79 13.44 -56.45
C LEU A 318 -0.67 11.93 -56.56
N ARG A 319 -1.68 11.18 -56.11
CA ARG A 319 -1.75 9.72 -56.25
C ARG A 319 -1.60 9.31 -57.71
N ASN A 320 -2.40 9.89 -58.60
CA ASN A 320 -2.35 9.56 -60.04
C ASN A 320 -1.00 9.89 -60.68
N LYS A 321 -0.38 11.01 -60.29
CA LYS A 321 0.95 11.39 -60.78
C LYS A 321 2.03 10.41 -60.31
N LEU A 322 2.00 10.01 -59.04
CA LEU A 322 2.92 9.03 -58.48
C LEU A 322 2.73 7.64 -59.11
N CYS A 323 1.49 7.18 -59.25
CA CYS A 323 1.19 5.91 -59.93
C CYS A 323 1.72 5.89 -61.36
N ARG A 324 1.57 6.99 -62.12
CA ARG A 324 2.14 7.12 -63.47
C ARG A 324 3.65 6.96 -63.48
N ILE A 325 4.36 7.64 -62.56
CA ILE A 325 5.81 7.52 -62.42
C ILE A 325 6.19 6.06 -62.12
N CYS A 326 5.53 5.43 -61.15
CA CYS A 326 5.74 4.03 -60.82
C CYS A 326 5.54 3.11 -62.03
N SER A 327 4.46 3.28 -62.78
CA SER A 327 4.19 2.49 -63.99
C SER A 327 5.24 2.69 -65.08
N THR A 328 5.72 3.93 -65.30
CA THR A 328 6.83 4.20 -66.23
C THR A 328 8.12 3.45 -65.85
N HIS A 329 8.34 3.22 -64.56
CA HIS A 329 9.51 2.49 -64.05
C HIS A 329 9.25 1.00 -63.79
N ALA A 330 8.21 0.43 -64.42
CA ALA A 330 7.82 -0.98 -64.34
C ALA A 330 7.46 -1.47 -62.92
N PHE A 331 7.01 -0.57 -62.04
CA PHE A 331 6.37 -0.97 -60.79
C PHE A 331 4.91 -1.34 -61.08
N ILE A 332 4.47 -2.46 -60.50
CA ILE A 332 3.06 -2.88 -60.60
C ILE A 332 2.26 -2.48 -59.36
N PRO A 333 0.98 -2.13 -59.49
CA PRO A 333 0.10 -2.00 -58.33
C PRO A 333 -0.07 -3.37 -57.69
N PHE A 334 0.30 -3.49 -56.42
CA PHE A 334 0.21 -4.76 -55.69
C PHE A 334 -0.10 -4.53 -54.22
N ASP A 335 -1.32 -4.85 -53.82
CA ASP A 335 -1.79 -4.72 -52.45
C ASP A 335 -1.73 -6.08 -51.73
N VAL A 336 -1.41 -6.01 -50.44
CA VAL A 336 -1.26 -7.17 -49.56
C VAL A 336 -2.16 -7.01 -48.34
N HIS A 337 -2.48 -8.13 -47.70
CA HIS A 337 -3.26 -8.12 -46.47
C HIS A 337 -2.62 -7.21 -45.41
N SER A 338 -3.38 -6.23 -44.93
CA SER A 338 -2.82 -5.12 -44.16
C SER A 338 -2.76 -5.36 -42.65
N ILE A 339 -3.65 -6.20 -42.13
CA ILE A 339 -3.67 -6.55 -40.70
C ILE A 339 -2.62 -7.64 -40.48
N THR A 340 -1.77 -7.45 -39.46
CA THR A 340 -0.71 -8.40 -39.13
C THR A 340 -0.70 -8.73 -37.64
N PRO A 341 -0.46 -9.99 -37.24
CA PRO A 341 -0.28 -10.33 -35.83
C PRO A 341 0.88 -9.54 -35.22
N PHE A 342 0.65 -9.01 -34.01
CA PHE A 342 1.67 -8.37 -33.20
C PHE A 342 2.45 -9.42 -32.41
N ASN A 343 3.78 -9.37 -32.48
CA ASN A 343 4.64 -10.19 -31.63
C ASN A 343 5.68 -9.28 -30.97
N ALA A 344 5.53 -9.07 -29.65
CA ALA A 344 6.43 -8.23 -28.86
C ALA A 344 7.89 -8.69 -28.92
N LYS A 345 8.15 -10.00 -29.08
CA LYS A 345 9.52 -10.54 -29.19
C LYS A 345 10.24 -10.09 -30.46
N ASN A 346 9.49 -9.84 -31.53
CA ASN A 346 10.05 -9.49 -32.84
C ASN A 346 10.06 -7.97 -33.09
N ALA A 347 9.51 -7.17 -32.15
CA ALA A 347 9.37 -5.72 -32.29
C ALA A 347 9.51 -5.01 -30.92
N PRO A 348 10.64 -5.19 -30.21
CA PRO A 348 10.85 -4.59 -28.90
C PRO A 348 10.79 -3.05 -28.94
N GLU A 349 11.23 -2.42 -30.03
CA GLU A 349 11.13 -0.97 -30.21
C GLU A 349 9.67 -0.45 -30.24
N MET A 350 8.71 -1.34 -30.48
CA MET A 350 7.28 -1.00 -30.57
C MET A 350 6.48 -1.29 -29.30
N THR A 351 7.08 -1.90 -28.28
CA THR A 351 6.37 -2.23 -27.03
C THR A 351 6.13 -1.00 -26.17
N ASN A 352 6.98 0.02 -26.28
CA ASN A 352 6.87 1.28 -25.55
C ASN A 352 5.55 1.99 -25.85
N SER A 353 4.97 2.64 -24.83
CA SER A 353 3.75 3.45 -24.95
C SER A 353 3.88 4.53 -26.03
N LYS A 354 5.09 4.99 -26.36
CA LYS A 354 5.34 5.96 -27.44
C LYS A 354 5.27 5.38 -28.86
N SER A 355 5.09 4.08 -29.06
CA SER A 355 5.08 3.52 -30.42
C SER A 355 3.84 3.97 -31.21
N SER A 356 4.05 4.30 -32.48
CA SER A 356 3.00 4.83 -33.34
C SER A 356 1.97 3.76 -33.75
N ALA A 357 2.26 2.46 -33.68
CA ALA A 357 1.36 1.46 -34.24
C ALA A 357 0.08 1.25 -33.40
N CYS A 358 -1.08 1.37 -34.05
CA CYS A 358 -2.36 1.02 -33.45
C CYS A 358 -2.49 -0.51 -33.32
N ARG A 359 -2.72 -0.97 -32.09
CA ARG A 359 -2.86 -2.39 -31.72
C ARG A 359 -4.29 -2.68 -31.26
N PHE A 360 -4.81 -3.82 -31.67
CA PHE A 360 -6.13 -4.33 -31.30
C PHE A 360 -6.00 -5.78 -30.87
N VAL A 361 -7.05 -6.30 -30.25
CA VAL A 361 -7.25 -7.72 -29.98
C VAL A 361 -8.44 -8.13 -30.82
N ASP A 362 -8.28 -9.17 -31.66
CA ASP A 362 -9.41 -9.71 -32.40
C ASP A 362 -10.32 -10.56 -31.48
N GLU A 363 -11.47 -10.97 -31.99
CA GLU A 363 -12.44 -11.83 -31.29
C GLU A 363 -11.83 -13.15 -30.79
N ASN A 364 -10.71 -13.60 -31.37
CA ASN A 364 -10.00 -14.81 -30.99
C ASN A 364 -8.89 -14.56 -29.94
N GLY A 365 -8.75 -13.33 -29.44
CA GLY A 365 -7.71 -12.94 -28.47
C GLY A 365 -6.32 -12.77 -29.07
N ILE A 366 -6.20 -12.68 -30.40
CA ILE A 366 -4.92 -12.45 -31.06
C ILE A 366 -4.69 -10.96 -31.14
N SER A 367 -3.54 -10.51 -30.60
CA SER A 367 -3.13 -9.13 -30.79
C SER A 367 -2.72 -8.89 -32.24
N VAL A 368 -3.36 -7.93 -32.89
CA VAL A 368 -3.14 -7.54 -34.28
C VAL A 368 -2.82 -6.06 -34.39
N MET A 369 -2.09 -5.68 -35.44
CA MET A 369 -1.77 -4.29 -35.76
C MET A 369 -2.46 -3.85 -37.04
N LEU A 370 -2.97 -2.62 -37.03
CA LEU A 370 -3.33 -1.91 -38.26
C LEU A 370 -2.06 -1.49 -39.02
N PRO A 371 -2.14 -1.34 -40.35
CA PRO A 371 -0.98 -0.98 -41.15
C PRO A 371 -0.53 0.43 -40.79
N TYR A 372 0.65 0.60 -40.21
CA TYR A 372 1.30 1.91 -40.06
C TYR A 372 2.42 2.10 -41.10
N ASP A 373 2.91 1.00 -41.68
CA ASP A 373 3.87 0.95 -42.77
C ASP A 373 3.49 -0.16 -43.76
N LEU A 374 3.05 0.24 -44.96
CA LEU A 374 2.59 -0.67 -46.02
C LEU A 374 3.68 -1.61 -46.56
N ARG A 375 4.95 -1.41 -46.19
CA ARG A 375 6.07 -2.27 -46.58
C ARG A 375 6.11 -3.57 -45.78
N ARG A 376 5.66 -3.57 -44.51
CA ARG A 376 5.81 -4.72 -43.61
C ARG A 376 5.00 -5.93 -44.06
N ALA A 377 3.73 -5.72 -44.42
CA ALA A 377 2.89 -6.78 -44.96
C ALA A 377 3.47 -7.37 -46.25
N PHE A 378 4.07 -6.52 -47.10
CA PHE A 378 4.66 -6.96 -48.35
C PHE A 378 5.96 -7.73 -48.13
N ALA A 379 6.81 -7.30 -47.20
CA ALA A 379 8.00 -8.05 -46.81
C ALA A 379 7.63 -9.48 -46.32
N ARG A 380 6.56 -9.60 -45.51
CA ARG A 380 6.03 -10.92 -45.10
C ARG A 380 5.57 -11.76 -46.28
N TYR A 381 4.88 -11.15 -47.25
CA TYR A 381 4.46 -11.81 -48.48
C TYR A 381 5.66 -12.31 -49.29
N CYS A 382 6.69 -11.47 -49.49
CA CYS A 382 7.88 -11.84 -50.25
C CYS A 382 8.62 -13.01 -49.64
N VAL A 383 8.83 -12.98 -48.32
CA VAL A 383 9.48 -14.08 -47.60
C VAL A 383 8.67 -15.37 -47.70
N ARG A 384 7.34 -15.30 -47.52
CA ARG A 384 6.47 -16.48 -47.56
C ARG A 384 6.41 -17.14 -48.95
N ASN A 385 6.52 -16.35 -50.02
CA ASN A 385 6.35 -16.82 -51.40
C ASN A 385 7.66 -16.86 -52.20
N GLY A 386 8.81 -16.62 -51.56
CA GLY A 386 10.11 -16.63 -52.24
C GLY A 386 10.26 -15.55 -53.31
N VAL A 387 9.55 -14.43 -53.21
CA VAL A 387 9.60 -13.35 -54.20
C VAL A 387 10.86 -12.52 -53.99
N ASN A 388 11.79 -12.62 -54.93
CA ASN A 388 13.08 -11.93 -54.89
C ASN A 388 13.21 -10.79 -55.92
N ARG A 389 12.33 -10.74 -56.93
CA ARG A 389 12.36 -9.76 -58.02
C ARG A 389 10.96 -9.27 -58.35
N LEU A 390 10.51 -8.24 -57.65
CA LEU A 390 9.25 -7.57 -57.91
C LEU A 390 9.37 -6.09 -57.53
N LYS A 391 9.05 -5.21 -58.48
CA LYS A 391 8.90 -3.77 -58.22
C LYS A 391 7.42 -3.49 -58.05
N ARG A 392 7.01 -2.95 -56.89
CA ARG A 392 5.59 -2.66 -56.65
C ARG A 392 5.37 -1.33 -55.96
N TYR A 393 4.18 -0.80 -56.17
CA TYR A 393 3.67 0.31 -55.39
C TYR A 393 2.32 -0.06 -54.78
N GLY A 394 2.02 0.53 -53.62
CA GLY A 394 0.75 0.41 -52.94
C GLY A 394 0.33 1.76 -52.38
N CYS A 395 -0.95 2.09 -52.54
CA CYS A 395 -1.56 3.29 -51.98
C CYS A 395 -2.62 2.85 -50.97
N GLY A 396 -2.41 3.11 -49.69
CA GLY A 396 -3.31 2.66 -48.64
C GLY A 396 -3.41 3.65 -47.49
N LYS A 397 -4.42 3.44 -46.65
CA LYS A 397 -4.53 4.14 -45.37
C LYS A 397 -3.50 3.55 -44.41
N VAL A 398 -2.80 4.42 -43.69
CA VAL A 398 -1.99 3.99 -42.55
C VAL A 398 -2.58 4.53 -41.25
N PHE A 399 -2.42 3.75 -40.19
CA PHE A 399 -2.97 4.01 -38.88
C PHE A 399 -1.81 4.07 -37.89
N GLY A 400 -1.49 5.28 -37.48
CA GLY A 400 -0.46 5.56 -36.49
C GLY A 400 -0.97 6.54 -35.44
N ARG A 401 -0.40 6.50 -34.23
CA ARG A 401 -0.56 7.59 -33.27
C ARG A 401 0.01 8.85 -33.92
N PRO A 402 -0.72 9.96 -33.85
CA PRO A 402 -0.25 11.20 -34.42
C PRO A 402 1.04 11.64 -33.74
N ASP A 403 2.12 11.82 -34.50
CA ASP A 403 3.33 12.52 -34.03
C ASP A 403 2.94 13.97 -33.70
N ALA A 404 2.48 14.24 -32.47
CA ALA A 404 2.04 15.54 -31.95
C ALA A 404 1.06 16.38 -32.81
N ALA A 405 0.71 15.97 -34.02
CA ALA A 405 0.12 16.82 -35.06
C ALA A 405 -1.10 16.19 -35.76
N GLY A 406 -1.67 15.12 -35.20
CA GLY A 406 -2.96 14.57 -35.62
C GLY A 406 -3.02 13.86 -36.99
N LYS A 407 -1.93 13.69 -37.75
CA LYS A 407 -2.03 13.45 -39.20
C LYS A 407 -2.27 11.98 -39.59
N THR A 408 -3.50 11.65 -40.02
CA THR A 408 -3.75 10.51 -40.92
C THR A 408 -3.14 10.86 -42.29
N SER A 409 -2.05 10.19 -42.65
CA SER A 409 -1.32 10.47 -43.89
C SER A 409 -1.53 9.34 -44.88
N ILE A 410 -1.77 9.65 -46.15
CA ILE A 410 -1.73 8.66 -47.23
C ILE A 410 -0.25 8.53 -47.62
N PHE A 411 0.33 7.36 -47.36
CA PHE A 411 1.69 7.06 -47.79
C PHE A 411 1.64 6.24 -49.07
N VAL A 412 2.38 6.70 -50.09
CA VAL A 412 2.72 5.90 -51.25
C VAL A 412 4.08 5.28 -50.97
N ASN A 413 4.11 3.98 -50.72
CA ASN A 413 5.36 3.26 -50.53
C ASN A 413 5.77 2.61 -51.86
N ILE A 414 6.97 2.94 -52.31
CA ILE A 414 7.63 2.41 -53.51
C ILE A 414 8.71 1.44 -53.01
N ILE A 415 8.65 0.16 -53.38
CA ILE A 415 9.73 -0.82 -53.16
C ILE A 415 10.13 -1.41 -54.51
#